data_AF-B6BEB2-F1
#
_entry.id   AF-B6BEB2-F1
#
_cell.length_a   1.000
_cell.length_b   1.000
_cell.length_c   1.000
_cell.angle_alpha   90.00
_cell.angle_beta   90.00
_cell.angle_gamma   90.00
#
_symmetry.space_group_name_H-M   'P 1'
#
loop_
_entity.id
_entity.type
_entity.pdbx_description
1 polymer ?
#
loop_
_entity_poly.entity_id
_entity_poly.type
_entity_poly.pdbx_seq_one_letter_code
_entity_poly.pdbx_strand_id
1 'polypeptide(L)'
;MAALHEVSGAGERQFWPKPFLTQVSSQAQEVRDGRLPVPKPNRFLGLCAYLHRAGRRARGQSFRAAVEHGDLHLRNILMSETTVSFIDFSNHDGIFPQRDLANIWLANCPDNLAADGQTPGFGLVARADWEAFQDGYGADLANDPVFRFFYAHRLFRRWVGLCRKPPEQNLKSAEIAVRFAQVFEALLGEETG
;
A
#
# COMPACT_ATOMS: atom_id res chain seq x y z
N MET A 1 13.03 11.07 -1.16
CA MET A 1 11.88 10.85 -0.25
C MET A 1 12.31 10.90 1.21
N ALA A 2 13.39 10.20 1.59
CA ALA A 2 13.96 10.28 2.94
C ALA A 2 14.16 11.73 3.41
N ALA A 3 14.78 12.59 2.58
CA ALA A 3 14.96 14.01 2.88
C ALA A 3 13.65 14.78 3.15
N LEU A 4 12.57 14.50 2.42
CA LEU A 4 11.25 15.13 2.66
C LEU A 4 10.71 14.73 4.03
N HIS A 5 10.73 13.43 4.35
CA HIS A 5 10.29 12.91 5.64
C HIS A 5 11.19 13.36 6.79
N GLU A 6 12.48 13.56 6.53
CA GLU A 6 13.44 14.03 7.51
C GLU A 6 13.18 15.49 7.90
N VAL A 7 13.07 16.38 6.90
CA VAL A 7 12.84 17.82 7.09
C VAL A 7 11.46 18.11 7.71
N SER A 8 10.45 17.29 7.38
CA SER A 8 9.09 17.43 7.92
C SER A 8 8.81 16.57 9.15
N GLY A 9 9.85 16.03 9.80
CA GLY A 9 9.73 15.12 10.92
C GLY A 9 8.92 15.72 12.08
N ALA A 10 7.84 15.03 12.47
CA ALA A 10 6.96 15.39 13.57
C ALA A 10 7.20 14.54 14.84
N GLY A 11 8.41 13.97 14.95
CA GLY A 11 8.84 13.11 16.05
C GLY A 11 8.44 11.64 15.91
N GLU A 12 8.87 10.83 16.87
CA GLU A 12 8.46 9.43 16.98
C GLU A 12 7.04 9.35 17.53
N ARG A 13 6.23 8.43 16.98
CA ARG A 13 4.85 8.16 17.42
C ARG A 13 4.58 6.68 17.46
N GLN A 14 3.56 6.28 18.21
CA GLN A 14 3.08 4.90 18.22
C GLN A 14 1.94 4.70 17.23
N PHE A 15 2.00 3.61 16.48
CA PHE A 15 0.97 3.28 15.51
C PHE A 15 -0.30 2.74 16.17
N TRP A 16 -1.45 3.33 15.81
CA TRP A 16 -2.76 2.91 16.29
C TRP A 16 -3.68 2.54 15.12
N PRO A 17 -3.94 1.23 14.88
CA PRO A 17 -4.64 0.78 13.66
C PRO A 17 -6.16 1.00 13.68
N LYS A 18 -6.75 1.31 14.85
CA LYS A 18 -8.21 1.30 15.03
C LYS A 18 -8.98 2.12 13.99
N PRO A 19 -8.60 3.38 13.66
CA PRO A 19 -9.36 4.19 12.70
C PRO A 19 -9.42 3.54 11.31
N PHE A 20 -8.30 2.97 10.85
CA PHE A 20 -8.22 2.26 9.57
C PHE A 20 -9.05 0.97 9.60
N LEU A 21 -8.96 0.20 10.69
CA LEU A 21 -9.68 -1.07 10.83
C LEU A 21 -11.20 -0.88 10.95
N THR A 22 -11.67 0.26 11.48
CA THR A 22 -13.11 0.60 11.47
C THR A 22 -13.64 0.69 10.04
N GLN A 23 -12.90 1.36 9.14
CA GLN A 23 -13.27 1.43 7.72
C GLN A 23 -13.24 0.05 7.06
N VAL A 24 -12.20 -0.75 7.33
CA VAL A 24 -12.07 -2.12 6.82
C VAL A 24 -13.25 -2.99 7.24
N SER A 25 -13.62 -2.94 8.52
CA SER A 25 -14.76 -3.70 9.06
C SER A 25 -16.08 -3.28 8.42
N SER A 26 -16.31 -1.97 8.27
CA SER A 26 -17.51 -1.44 7.62
C SER A 26 -17.64 -1.95 6.18
N GLN A 27 -16.58 -1.82 5.37
CA GLN A 27 -16.63 -2.27 3.97
C GLN A 27 -16.72 -3.79 3.83
N ALA A 28 -16.08 -4.55 4.72
CA ALA A 28 -16.27 -6.00 4.75
C ALA A 28 -17.73 -6.38 5.03
N GLN A 29 -18.44 -5.63 5.87
CA GLN A 29 -19.86 -5.86 6.12
C GLN A 29 -20.71 -5.53 4.89
N GLU A 30 -20.47 -4.41 4.22
CA GLU A 30 -21.18 -4.04 2.98
C GLU A 30 -21.04 -5.12 1.88
N VAL A 31 -19.87 -5.77 1.79
CA VAL A 31 -19.65 -6.89 0.86
C VAL A 31 -20.49 -8.11 1.26
N ARG A 32 -20.51 -8.47 2.55
CA ARG A 32 -21.31 -9.61 3.04
C ARG A 32 -22.80 -9.39 2.83
N ASP A 33 -23.25 -8.16 2.98
CA ASP A 33 -24.65 -7.76 2.78
C ASP A 33 -25.02 -7.59 1.30
N GLY A 34 -24.06 -7.76 0.37
CA GLY A 34 -24.27 -7.56 -1.07
C GLY A 34 -24.41 -6.11 -1.50
N ARG A 35 -24.17 -5.15 -0.61
CA ARG A 35 -24.29 -3.70 -0.86
C ARG A 35 -23.05 -3.11 -1.54
N LEU A 36 -21.90 -3.79 -1.44
CA LEU A 36 -20.69 -3.45 -2.17
C LEU A 36 -20.26 -4.60 -3.11
N PRO A 37 -20.51 -4.51 -4.42
CA PRO A 37 -20.20 -5.57 -5.38
C PRO A 37 -18.70 -5.57 -5.74
N VAL A 38 -17.85 -6.03 -4.82
CA VAL A 38 -16.41 -6.16 -5.06
C VAL A 38 -16.11 -7.32 -6.02
N PRO A 39 -15.20 -7.15 -7.00
CA PRO A 39 -14.68 -8.28 -7.75
C PRO A 39 -13.88 -9.20 -6.82
N LYS A 40 -14.05 -10.52 -6.98
CA LYS A 40 -13.41 -11.57 -6.15
C LYS A 40 -13.70 -11.40 -4.63
N PRO A 41 -14.98 -11.43 -4.21
CA PRO A 41 -15.40 -11.07 -2.86
C PRO A 41 -14.73 -11.89 -1.75
N ASN A 42 -14.54 -13.20 -1.95
CA ASN A 42 -13.90 -14.05 -0.94
C ASN A 42 -12.43 -13.64 -0.69
N ARG A 43 -11.69 -13.27 -1.74
CA ARG A 43 -10.29 -12.80 -1.62
C ARG A 43 -10.24 -11.43 -0.97
N PHE A 44 -11.15 -10.53 -1.34
CA PHE A 44 -11.29 -9.23 -0.69
C PHE A 44 -11.59 -9.34 0.82
N LEU A 45 -12.51 -10.22 1.21
CA LEU A 45 -12.81 -10.49 2.62
C LEU A 45 -11.60 -11.12 3.34
N GLY A 46 -10.83 -11.97 2.65
CA GLY A 46 -9.54 -12.47 3.12
C GLY A 46 -8.55 -11.34 3.42
N LEU A 47 -8.42 -10.36 2.52
CA LEU A 47 -7.59 -9.17 2.73
C LEU A 47 -8.06 -8.34 3.93
N CYS A 48 -9.38 -8.19 4.12
CA CYS A 48 -9.93 -7.54 5.30
C CYS A 48 -9.50 -8.27 6.59
N ALA A 49 -9.60 -9.61 6.62
CA ALA A 49 -9.15 -10.40 7.76
C ALA A 49 -7.63 -10.30 8.00
N TYR A 50 -6.83 -10.29 6.92
CA TYR A 50 -5.39 -10.05 6.97
C TYR A 50 -5.06 -8.70 7.60
N LEU A 51 -5.76 -7.62 7.20
CA LEU A 51 -5.54 -6.29 7.76
C LEU A 51 -5.75 -6.24 9.28
N HIS A 52 -6.71 -6.99 9.82
CA HIS A 52 -6.86 -7.11 11.27
C HIS A 52 -5.67 -7.83 11.93
N ARG A 53 -5.03 -8.82 11.28
CA ARG A 53 -3.81 -9.47 11.78
C ARG A 53 -2.60 -8.54 11.69
N ALA A 54 -2.39 -7.92 10.53
CA ALA A 54 -1.34 -6.94 10.30
C ALA A 54 -1.45 -5.76 11.29
N GLY A 55 -2.67 -5.27 11.53
CA GLY A 55 -2.92 -4.21 12.50
C GLY A 55 -2.55 -4.62 13.92
N ARG A 56 -2.80 -5.88 14.33
CA ARG A 56 -2.34 -6.38 15.64
C ARG A 56 -0.81 -6.41 15.76
N ARG A 57 -0.10 -6.82 14.72
CA ARG A 57 1.38 -6.82 14.70
C ARG A 57 1.96 -5.40 14.75
N ALA A 58 1.34 -4.47 14.03
CA ALA A 58 1.81 -3.10 13.94
C ALA A 58 1.41 -2.23 15.15
N ARG A 59 0.38 -2.62 15.92
CA ARG A 59 -0.14 -1.83 17.02
C ARG A 59 0.95 -1.54 18.06
N GLY A 60 1.12 -0.27 18.40
CA GLY A 60 2.09 0.18 19.39
C GLY A 60 3.53 0.26 18.88
N GLN A 61 3.81 -0.21 17.65
CA GLN A 61 5.12 -0.03 17.04
C GLN A 61 5.42 1.46 16.86
N SER A 62 6.65 1.84 17.20
CA SER A 62 7.15 3.18 16.95
C SER A 62 7.34 3.41 15.46
N PHE A 63 7.04 4.62 15.01
CA PHE A 63 7.37 5.08 13.67
C PHE A 63 7.75 6.56 13.71
N ARG A 64 8.61 6.98 12.78
CA ARG A 64 8.93 8.39 12.58
C ARG A 64 7.79 9.04 11.81
N ALA A 65 7.01 9.88 12.48
CA ALA A 65 5.95 10.66 11.85
C ALA A 65 6.58 11.79 11.03
N ALA A 66 6.04 12.04 9.85
CA ALA A 66 6.41 13.16 8.99
C ALA A 66 5.24 13.48 8.06
N VAL A 67 5.24 14.64 7.42
CA VAL A 67 4.19 15.02 6.47
C VAL A 67 4.15 13.99 5.34
N GLU A 68 2.96 13.42 5.09
CA GLU A 68 2.72 12.62 3.88
C GLU A 68 2.36 13.55 2.70
N HIS A 69 2.84 13.22 1.51
CA HIS A 69 2.46 13.82 0.24
C HIS A 69 1.00 13.54 -0.13
N GLY A 70 0.49 12.36 0.24
CA GLY A 70 -0.93 11.98 0.09
C GLY A 70 -1.31 11.38 -1.26
N ASP A 71 -0.50 11.61 -2.31
CA ASP A 71 -0.62 10.94 -3.60
C ASP A 71 0.76 10.69 -4.25
N LEU A 72 1.72 10.21 -3.47
CA LEU A 72 3.05 9.93 -4.00
C LEU A 72 3.03 8.68 -4.90
N HIS A 73 3.15 8.89 -6.20
CA HIS A 73 3.33 7.85 -7.21
C HIS A 73 4.37 8.31 -8.23
N LEU A 74 4.93 7.41 -9.03
CA LEU A 74 6.06 7.72 -9.93
C LEU A 74 5.83 8.92 -10.87
N ARG A 75 4.58 9.21 -11.30
CA ARG A 75 4.28 10.40 -12.13
C ARG A 75 4.39 11.74 -11.38
N ASN A 76 4.40 11.71 -10.06
CA ASN A 76 4.58 12.88 -9.19
C ASN A 76 6.05 13.03 -8.73
N ILE A 77 6.95 12.27 -9.35
CA ILE A 77 8.39 12.32 -9.10
C ILE A 77 9.07 12.81 -10.37
N LEU A 78 9.79 13.91 -10.27
CA LEU A 78 10.66 14.42 -11.34
C LEU A 78 12.10 14.07 -10.99
N MET A 79 12.80 13.44 -11.92
CA MET A 79 14.18 13.02 -11.75
C MET A 79 15.06 13.69 -12.80
N SER A 80 16.17 14.27 -12.36
CA SER A 80 17.32 14.62 -13.19
C SER A 80 18.52 13.77 -12.78
N GLU A 81 19.65 13.94 -13.44
CA GLU A 81 20.90 13.23 -13.10
C GLU A 81 21.36 13.48 -11.66
N THR A 82 21.01 14.63 -11.07
CA THR A 82 21.51 15.05 -9.76
C THR A 82 20.42 15.33 -8.73
N THR A 83 19.15 15.39 -9.15
CA THR A 83 18.06 15.87 -8.30
C THR A 83 16.80 15.05 -8.46
N VAL A 84 16.15 14.74 -7.34
CA VAL A 84 14.80 14.18 -7.30
C VAL A 84 13.88 15.22 -6.67
N SER A 85 12.85 15.64 -7.41
CA SER A 85 11.84 16.59 -6.96
C SER A 85 10.47 15.92 -6.92
N PHE A 86 9.61 16.41 -6.02
CA PHE A 86 8.23 15.94 -5.86
C PHE A 86 7.28 17.08 -6.25
N ILE A 87 6.16 16.74 -6.86
CA ILE A 87 5.16 17.70 -7.32
C ILE A 87 3.76 17.28 -6.91
N ASP A 88 2.82 18.23 -6.89
CA ASP A 88 1.41 18.00 -6.54
C ASP A 88 1.15 17.56 -5.09
N PHE A 89 1.52 18.43 -4.15
CA PHE A 89 1.28 18.23 -2.71
C PHE A 89 -0.18 18.52 -2.28
N SER A 90 -1.11 18.67 -3.22
CA SER A 90 -2.48 19.13 -2.91
C SER A 90 -3.28 18.22 -1.97
N ASN A 91 -2.87 16.95 -1.84
CA ASN A 91 -3.55 15.92 -1.05
C ASN A 91 -2.87 15.59 0.29
N HIS A 92 -1.96 16.43 0.79
CA HIS A 92 -1.30 16.16 2.08
C HIS A 92 -2.31 16.24 3.25
N ASP A 93 -2.64 15.11 3.89
CA ASP A 93 -3.65 15.09 4.98
C ASP A 93 -3.22 14.30 6.22
N GLY A 94 -2.03 13.72 6.21
CA GLY A 94 -1.60 12.77 7.23
C GLY A 94 -0.14 12.90 7.62
N ILE A 95 0.23 12.04 8.58
CA ILE A 95 1.55 12.01 9.20
C ILE A 95 2.24 10.65 9.04
N PHE A 96 1.78 9.84 8.08
CA PHE A 96 2.23 8.47 7.88
C PHE A 96 3.05 8.34 6.59
N PRO A 97 4.37 8.57 6.62
CA PRO A 97 5.30 8.28 5.54
C PRO A 97 5.05 6.93 4.85
N GLN A 98 4.72 5.91 5.64
CA GLN A 98 4.43 4.56 5.17
C GLN A 98 3.29 4.50 4.15
N ARG A 99 2.31 5.43 4.20
CA ARG A 99 1.24 5.52 3.19
C ARG A 99 1.77 5.91 1.83
N ASP A 100 2.66 6.90 1.78
CA ASP A 100 3.30 7.33 0.53
C ASP A 100 4.20 6.22 -0.01
N LEU A 101 5.02 5.61 0.85
CA LEU A 101 5.89 4.51 0.46
C LEU A 101 5.10 3.33 -0.12
N ALA A 102 3.97 2.97 0.51
CA ALA A 102 3.06 1.96 -0.02
C ALA A 102 2.41 2.39 -1.36
N ASN A 103 2.13 3.68 -1.52
CA ASN A 103 1.50 4.21 -2.72
C ASN A 103 2.42 4.14 -3.94
N ILE A 104 3.72 4.37 -3.80
CA ILE A 104 4.70 4.28 -4.90
C ILE A 104 4.52 2.96 -5.67
N TRP A 105 4.43 1.85 -4.93
CA TRP A 105 4.37 0.50 -5.50
C TRP A 105 2.97 0.12 -5.99
N LEU A 106 1.92 0.55 -5.28
CA LEU A 106 0.55 0.09 -5.56
C LEU A 106 -0.31 1.05 -6.37
N ALA A 107 0.11 2.31 -6.57
CA ALA A 107 -0.66 3.32 -7.31
C ALA A 107 -0.93 2.91 -8.76
N ASN A 108 0.04 2.25 -9.41
CA ASN A 108 -0.10 1.75 -10.77
C ASN A 108 -0.11 0.22 -10.83
N CYS A 109 -0.33 -0.50 -9.72
CA CYS A 109 -0.44 -1.96 -9.75
C CYS A 109 -1.49 -2.39 -10.81
N PRO A 110 -1.13 -3.31 -11.73
CA PRO A 110 0.00 -4.26 -11.67
C PRO A 110 1.33 -3.81 -12.30
N ASP A 111 1.46 -2.58 -12.80
CA ASP A 111 2.60 -2.16 -13.65
C ASP A 111 3.97 -2.24 -12.94
N ASN A 112 3.98 -2.17 -11.60
CA ASN A 112 5.19 -2.24 -10.77
C ASN A 112 5.51 -3.65 -10.23
N LEU A 113 4.76 -4.68 -10.64
CA LEU A 113 5.05 -6.06 -10.24
C LEU A 113 6.25 -6.58 -11.03
N ALA A 114 6.99 -7.52 -10.45
CA ALA A 114 8.12 -8.19 -11.07
C ALA A 114 7.72 -8.77 -12.43
N ALA A 115 8.47 -8.41 -13.46
CA ALA A 115 8.30 -8.96 -14.80
C ALA A 115 8.82 -10.40 -14.88
N ASP A 116 8.45 -11.10 -15.95
CA ASP A 116 8.92 -12.46 -16.19
C ASP A 116 10.45 -12.52 -16.23
N GLY A 117 11.02 -13.48 -15.51
CA GLY A 117 12.47 -13.64 -15.35
C GLY A 117 13.09 -12.82 -14.22
N GLN A 118 12.34 -11.91 -13.59
CA GLN A 118 12.78 -11.26 -12.36
C GLN A 118 12.42 -12.09 -11.13
N THR A 119 13.25 -12.01 -10.09
CA THR A 119 12.94 -12.65 -8.81
C THR A 119 11.98 -11.74 -8.03
N PRO A 120 10.77 -12.22 -7.66
CA PRO A 120 9.84 -11.44 -6.87
C PRO A 120 10.34 -11.27 -5.43
N GLY A 121 10.10 -10.09 -4.88
CA GLY A 121 10.27 -9.72 -3.47
C GLY A 121 8.92 -9.40 -2.82
N PHE A 122 8.95 -8.52 -1.81
CA PHE A 122 7.78 -8.17 -1.01
C PHE A 122 6.60 -7.70 -1.89
N GLY A 123 5.43 -8.33 -1.72
CA GLY A 123 4.22 -7.95 -2.47
C GLY A 123 4.32 -8.12 -3.99
N LEU A 124 5.19 -9.02 -4.46
CA LEU A 124 5.47 -9.31 -5.89
C LEU A 124 6.17 -8.19 -6.67
N VAL A 125 6.69 -7.14 -6.03
CA VAL A 125 7.61 -6.19 -6.67
C VAL A 125 8.97 -6.87 -6.85
N ALA A 126 9.76 -6.53 -7.87
CA ALA A 126 11.07 -7.15 -8.08
C ALA A 126 11.99 -6.97 -6.86
N ARG A 127 12.72 -8.02 -6.49
CA ARG A 127 13.62 -7.99 -5.33
C ARG A 127 14.69 -6.90 -5.44
N ALA A 128 15.30 -6.77 -6.62
CA ALA A 128 16.32 -5.76 -6.88
C ALA A 128 15.79 -4.33 -6.69
N ASP A 129 14.53 -4.07 -7.10
CA ASP A 129 13.91 -2.76 -6.93
C ASP A 129 13.67 -2.45 -5.43
N TRP A 130 13.27 -3.46 -4.66
CA TRP A 130 13.13 -3.34 -3.21
C TRP A 130 14.46 -3.09 -2.51
N GLU A 131 15.51 -3.81 -2.89
CA GLU A 131 16.87 -3.64 -2.35
C GLU A 131 17.39 -2.22 -2.62
N ALA A 132 17.32 -1.77 -3.88
CA ALA A 132 17.73 -0.42 -4.28
C ALA A 132 16.91 0.67 -3.57
N PHE A 133 15.61 0.50 -3.45
CA PHE A 133 14.74 1.48 -2.80
C PHE A 133 15.00 1.58 -1.29
N GLN A 134 15.16 0.45 -0.60
CA GLN A 134 15.42 0.43 0.84
C GLN A 134 16.80 0.98 1.19
N ASP A 135 17.81 0.68 0.37
CA ASP A 135 19.15 1.26 0.49
C ASP A 135 19.09 2.79 0.33
N GLY A 136 18.47 3.28 -0.75
CA GLY A 136 18.31 4.72 -0.97
C GLY A 136 17.40 5.44 0.05
N TYR A 137 16.45 4.73 0.66
CA TYR A 137 15.58 5.28 1.71
C TYR A 137 16.23 5.21 3.10
N GLY A 138 17.16 4.28 3.33
CA GLY A 138 17.85 4.06 4.60
C GLY A 138 17.01 3.33 5.65
N ALA A 139 16.05 2.48 5.24
CA ALA A 139 15.26 1.67 6.18
C ALA A 139 14.83 0.32 5.59
N ASP A 140 14.75 -0.69 6.46
CA ASP A 140 14.16 -2.00 6.17
C ASP A 140 12.63 -1.93 6.21
N LEU A 141 12.07 -1.41 5.12
CA LEU A 141 10.63 -1.25 4.96
C LEU A 141 9.93 -2.60 4.83
N ALA A 142 10.57 -3.54 4.15
CA ALA A 142 9.99 -4.85 3.89
C ALA A 142 9.73 -5.60 5.20
N ASN A 143 10.47 -5.34 6.29
CA ASN A 143 10.21 -5.93 7.60
C ASN A 143 9.50 -5.00 8.60
N ASP A 144 9.27 -3.72 8.28
CA ASP A 144 8.52 -2.78 9.13
C ASP A 144 7.02 -3.17 9.22
N PRO A 145 6.50 -3.53 10.42
CA PRO A 145 5.10 -3.91 10.58
C PRO A 145 4.11 -2.79 10.23
N VAL A 146 4.45 -1.52 10.48
CA VAL A 146 3.61 -0.36 10.16
C VAL A 146 3.56 -0.17 8.64
N PHE A 147 4.70 -0.30 7.97
CA PHE A 147 4.76 -0.29 6.51
C PHE A 147 3.93 -1.42 5.90
N ARG A 148 4.14 -2.66 6.33
CA ARG A 148 3.38 -3.83 5.86
C ARG A 148 1.87 -3.64 6.01
N PHE A 149 1.43 -3.06 7.14
CA PHE A 149 0.02 -2.71 7.34
C PHE A 149 -0.46 -1.72 6.27
N PHE A 150 0.26 -0.62 6.05
CA PHE A 150 -0.13 0.40 5.07
C PHE A 150 -0.06 -0.10 3.62
N TYR A 151 0.86 -1.01 3.30
CA TYR A 151 0.92 -1.67 2.00
C TYR A 151 -0.36 -2.45 1.72
N ALA A 152 -0.76 -3.34 2.64
CA ALA A 152 -2.01 -4.07 2.51
C ALA A 152 -3.25 -3.15 2.55
N HIS A 153 -3.20 -2.07 3.34
CA HIS A 153 -4.31 -1.12 3.42
C HIS A 153 -4.45 -0.33 2.11
N ARG A 154 -3.34 -0.01 1.45
CA ARG A 154 -3.35 0.61 0.12
C ARG A 154 -3.94 -0.33 -0.93
N LEU A 155 -3.58 -1.62 -0.92
CA LEU A 155 -4.18 -2.63 -1.77
C LEU A 155 -5.69 -2.70 -1.56
N PHE A 156 -6.14 -2.73 -0.30
CA PHE A 156 -7.56 -2.69 0.06
C PHE A 156 -8.28 -1.46 -0.50
N ARG A 157 -7.74 -0.25 -0.29
CA ARG A 157 -8.33 0.98 -0.84
C ARG A 157 -8.42 0.97 -2.36
N ARG A 158 -7.41 0.42 -3.04
CA ARG A 158 -7.41 0.27 -4.50
C ARG A 158 -8.49 -0.70 -4.96
N TRP A 159 -8.64 -1.83 -4.27
CA TRP A 159 -9.64 -2.85 -4.58
C TRP A 159 -11.07 -2.30 -4.44
N VAL A 160 -11.33 -1.54 -3.37
CA VAL A 160 -12.61 -0.82 -3.18
C VAL A 160 -12.83 0.19 -4.31
N GLY A 161 -11.78 0.87 -4.74
CA GLY A 161 -11.82 1.81 -5.87
C GLY A 161 -12.31 1.18 -7.19
N LEU A 162 -12.12 -0.13 -7.39
CA LEU A 162 -12.65 -0.84 -8.56
C LEU A 162 -14.18 -0.83 -8.60
N CYS A 163 -14.84 -0.78 -7.44
CA CYS A 163 -16.31 -0.77 -7.34
C CYS A 163 -16.93 0.57 -7.76
N ARG A 164 -16.10 1.63 -7.84
CA ARG A 164 -16.54 2.99 -8.21
C ARG A 164 -16.30 3.27 -9.70
N LYS A 165 -15.78 2.30 -10.44
CA LYS A 165 -15.54 2.44 -11.88
C LYS A 165 -16.84 2.26 -12.64
N PRO A 166 -17.01 2.98 -13.76
CA PRO A 166 -18.22 2.88 -14.56
C PRO A 166 -18.29 1.50 -15.26
N PRO A 167 -19.50 1.01 -15.62
CA PRO A 167 -19.71 -0.36 -16.09
C PRO A 167 -18.85 -0.78 -17.29
N GLU A 168 -18.51 0.14 -18.18
CA GLU A 168 -17.64 -0.11 -19.34
C GLU A 168 -16.22 -0.54 -18.95
N GLN A 169 -15.79 -0.28 -17.71
CA GLN A 169 -14.48 -0.69 -17.19
C GLN A 169 -14.55 -1.98 -16.37
N ASN A 170 -15.67 -2.69 -16.35
CA ASN A 170 -15.85 -3.90 -15.54
C ASN A 170 -14.86 -5.02 -15.89
N LEU A 171 -14.60 -5.25 -17.18
CA LEU A 171 -13.64 -6.27 -17.64
C LEU A 171 -12.23 -5.96 -17.14
N LYS A 172 -11.75 -4.73 -17.37
CA LYS A 172 -10.45 -4.26 -16.88
C LYS A 172 -10.37 -4.30 -15.35
N SER A 173 -11.45 -3.95 -14.66
CA SER A 173 -11.51 -4.01 -13.20
C SER A 173 -11.43 -5.44 -12.68
N ALA A 174 -12.05 -6.40 -13.38
CA ALA A 174 -11.94 -7.82 -13.05
C ALA A 174 -10.52 -8.36 -13.27
N GLU A 175 -9.84 -7.95 -14.34
CA GLU A 175 -8.43 -8.29 -14.60
C GLU A 175 -7.50 -7.72 -13.53
N ILE A 176 -7.66 -6.45 -13.17
CA ILE A 176 -6.90 -5.82 -12.09
C ILE A 176 -7.15 -6.54 -10.75
N ALA A 177 -8.39 -6.95 -10.48
CA ALA A 177 -8.72 -7.69 -9.26
C ALA A 177 -8.03 -9.06 -9.20
N VAL A 178 -7.75 -9.71 -10.33
CA VAL A 178 -6.91 -10.92 -10.36
C VAL A 178 -5.50 -10.60 -9.90
N ARG A 179 -4.92 -9.49 -10.35
CA ARG A 179 -3.58 -9.05 -9.92
C ARG A 179 -3.54 -8.67 -8.45
N PHE A 180 -4.56 -7.96 -7.95
CA PHE A 180 -4.66 -7.67 -6.52
C PHE A 180 -4.78 -8.94 -5.67
N ALA A 181 -5.49 -9.96 -6.16
CA ALA A 181 -5.55 -11.25 -5.49
C ALA A 181 -4.17 -11.93 -5.45
N GLN A 182 -3.40 -11.90 -6.54
CA GLN A 182 -2.04 -12.44 -6.57
C GLN A 182 -1.12 -11.75 -5.55
N VAL A 183 -1.14 -10.42 -5.49
CA VAL A 183 -0.40 -9.64 -4.49
C VAL A 183 -0.83 -10.04 -3.08
N PHE A 184 -2.14 -10.16 -2.83
CA PHE A 184 -2.64 -10.59 -1.53
C PHE A 184 -2.18 -12.00 -1.14
N GLU A 185 -2.20 -12.97 -2.06
CA GLU A 185 -1.69 -14.32 -1.79
C GLU A 185 -0.19 -14.31 -1.46
N ALA A 186 0.61 -13.47 -2.13
CA ALA A 186 2.02 -13.31 -1.79
C ALA A 186 2.22 -12.77 -0.37
N LEU A 187 1.45 -11.74 0.02
CA LEU A 187 1.47 -11.19 1.39
C LEU A 187 1.05 -12.23 2.45
N LEU A 188 0.21 -13.20 2.10
CA LEU A 188 -0.13 -14.31 2.99
C LEU A 188 1.02 -15.32 3.12
N GLY A 189 1.68 -15.68 2.01
CA GLY A 189 2.81 -16.60 2.01
C GLY A 189 3.97 -16.12 2.87
N GLU A 190 4.19 -14.81 2.91
CA GLU A 190 5.19 -14.17 3.77
C GLU A 190 4.83 -14.15 5.27
N GLU A 191 3.59 -14.44 5.67
CA GLU A 191 3.27 -14.64 7.11
C GLU A 191 3.70 -16.03 7.61
N THR A 192 3.96 -16.97 6.70
CA THR A 192 4.20 -18.39 7.02
C THR A 192 5.66 -18.84 6.93
N GLY A 193 6.56 -17.97 6.44
CA GLY A 193 8.00 -18.19 6.39
C GLY A 193 8.72 -17.40 7.46
#